data_AF-A0A7C2I819-F1
#
_entry.id   AF-A0A7C2I819-F1
#
_cell.length_a   1.000
_cell.length_b   1.000
_cell.length_c   1.000
_cell.angle_alpha   90.00
_cell.angle_beta   90.00
_cell.angle_gamma   90.00
#
_symmetry.space_group_name_H-M   'P 1'
#
loop_
_entity.id
_entity.type
_entity.pdbx_description
1 polymer ?
#
loop_
_entity_poly.entity_id
_entity_poly.type
_entity_poly.pdbx_seq_one_letter_code
_entity_poly.pdbx_strand_id
1 'polypeptide(L)'
;MIAGAFNTVKVALLGIALAMALGLVVGVARLSRNWLVNRLALAYVEVLRNTPLLVQLFFWYFAVFLQLPPGTLQHPPLRLLGGAVVLTNGGLAVGGTVAERFGRFVVDGGFQMSSEFAALVIGLAVYTSAFIAEIIRGGILAVPRGQMEAARSL
;
A
#
# COMPACT_ATOMS: atom_id res chain seq x y z
N MET A 1 -16.23 -18.00 11.04
CA MET A 1 -14.76 -18.16 10.96
C MET A 1 -14.25 -18.37 9.54
N ILE A 2 -14.83 -19.30 8.76
CA ILE A 2 -14.39 -19.58 7.37
C ILE A 2 -14.40 -18.33 6.47
N ALA A 3 -15.46 -17.52 6.49
CA ALA A 3 -15.54 -16.27 5.71
C ALA A 3 -14.44 -15.25 6.08
N GLY A 4 -14.08 -15.17 7.36
CA GLY A 4 -12.99 -14.30 7.83
C GLY A 4 -11.62 -14.75 7.32
N ALA A 5 -11.36 -16.07 7.33
CA ALA A 5 -10.12 -16.63 6.78
C ALA A 5 -9.97 -16.32 5.27
N PHE A 6 -11.05 -16.45 4.49
CA PHE A 6 -11.02 -16.07 3.07
C PHE A 6 -10.72 -14.59 2.86
N ASN A 7 -11.26 -13.70 3.70
CA ASN A 7 -10.94 -12.27 3.61
C ASN A 7 -9.45 -12.00 3.91
N THR A 8 -8.90 -12.58 4.97
CA THR A 8 -7.47 -12.42 5.29
C THR A 8 -6.57 -12.89 4.15
N VAL A 9 -6.88 -14.02 3.51
CA VAL A 9 -6.12 -14.53 2.36
C VAL A 9 -6.20 -13.57 1.18
N LYS A 10 -7.41 -13.11 0.80
CA LYS A 10 -7.58 -12.13 -0.29
C LYS A 10 -6.77 -10.87 -0.04
N VAL A 11 -6.81 -10.37 1.19
CA VAL A 11 -6.10 -9.16 1.61
C VAL A 11 -4.59 -9.36 1.60
N ALA A 12 -4.10 -10.49 2.12
CA ALA A 12 -2.68 -10.82 2.12
C ALA A 12 -2.13 -10.93 0.69
N LEU A 13 -2.85 -11.58 -0.21
CA LEU A 13 -2.49 -11.67 -1.62
C LEU A 13 -2.42 -10.29 -2.28
N LEU A 14 -3.40 -9.43 -2.01
CA LEU A 14 -3.39 -8.04 -2.48
C LEU A 14 -2.18 -7.28 -1.92
N GLY A 15 -1.90 -7.39 -0.62
CA GLY A 15 -0.78 -6.73 0.04
C GLY A 15 0.58 -7.16 -0.53
N ILE A 16 0.76 -8.46 -0.75
CA ILE A 16 1.97 -9.01 -1.39
C ILE A 16 2.11 -8.49 -2.83
N ALA A 17 1.02 -8.52 -3.60
CA ALA A 17 1.04 -8.02 -4.97
C ALA A 17 1.40 -6.53 -5.02
N LEU A 18 0.85 -5.71 -4.12
CA LEU A 18 1.18 -4.29 -4.00
C LEU A 18 2.65 -4.07 -3.59
N ALA A 19 3.14 -4.82 -2.60
CA ALA A 19 4.54 -4.75 -2.16
C ALA A 19 5.52 -5.10 -3.29
N MET A 20 5.21 -6.15 -4.05
CA MET A 20 5.99 -6.57 -5.21
C MET A 20 5.96 -5.53 -6.33
N ALA A 21 4.78 -5.02 -6.69
CA ALA A 21 4.65 -4.01 -7.72
C ALA A 21 5.41 -2.73 -7.35
N LEU A 22 5.22 -2.23 -6.13
CA LEU A 22 5.91 -1.05 -5.63
C LEU A 22 7.42 -1.26 -5.55
N GLY A 23 7.86 -2.41 -5.03
CA GLY A 23 9.27 -2.75 -4.92
C GLY A 23 9.96 -2.87 -6.27
N LEU A 24 9.29 -3.45 -7.27
CA LEU A 24 9.76 -3.50 -8.65
C LEU A 24 9.92 -2.09 -9.23
N VAL A 25 8.87 -1.27 -9.12
CA VAL A 25 8.88 0.11 -9.63
C VAL A 25 10.00 0.93 -9.00
N VAL A 26 10.12 0.90 -7.67
CA VAL A 26 11.16 1.63 -6.94
C VAL A 26 12.56 1.07 -7.27
N GLY A 27 12.70 -0.25 -7.35
CA GLY A 27 13.96 -0.91 -7.69
C GLY A 27 14.49 -0.49 -9.06
N VAL A 28 13.62 -0.46 -10.07
CA VAL A 28 13.94 0.02 -11.42
C VAL A 28 14.18 1.53 -11.44
N ALA A 29 13.35 2.32 -10.74
CA ALA A 29 13.50 3.77 -10.64
C ALA A 29 14.88 4.19 -10.10
N ARG A 30 15.49 3.38 -9.21
CA ARG A 30 16.85 3.60 -8.72
C ARG A 30 17.95 3.38 -9.76
N LEU A 31 17.66 2.71 -10.87
CA LEU A 31 18.58 2.59 -12.00
C LEU A 31 18.37 3.69 -13.05
N SER A 32 17.40 4.58 -12.82
CA SER A 32 17.13 5.70 -13.72
C SER A 32 18.34 6.63 -13.81
N ARG A 33 18.65 7.06 -15.03
CA ARG A 33 19.65 8.12 -15.27
C ARG A 33 19.19 9.49 -14.77
N ASN A 34 17.88 9.66 -14.58
CA ASN A 34 17.34 10.90 -14.03
C ASN A 34 17.69 10.98 -12.55
N TRP A 35 18.54 11.95 -12.22
CA TRP A 35 19.02 12.19 -10.85
C TRP A 35 17.88 12.32 -9.84
N LEU A 36 16.80 13.02 -10.19
CA LEU A 36 15.68 13.24 -9.27
C LEU A 36 14.96 11.93 -8.94
N VAL A 37 14.67 11.12 -9.96
CA VAL A 37 13.98 9.83 -9.79
C VAL A 37 14.83 8.87 -8.96
N ASN A 38 16.13 8.78 -9.27
CA ASN A 38 17.07 7.97 -8.51
C ASN A 38 17.13 8.43 -7.04
N ARG A 39 17.22 9.75 -6.80
CA ARG A 39 17.36 10.31 -5.44
C ARG A 39 16.10 10.13 -4.61
N LEU A 40 14.93 10.33 -5.20
CA LEU A 40 13.64 10.10 -4.53
C LEU A 40 13.46 8.62 -4.20
N ALA A 41 13.79 7.71 -5.12
CA ALA A 41 13.69 6.29 -4.87
C ALA A 41 14.71 5.80 -3.82
N LEU A 42 15.91 6.40 -3.79
CA LEU A 42 16.89 6.16 -2.74
C LEU A 42 16.39 6.65 -1.38
N ALA A 43 15.85 7.87 -1.31
CA ALA A 43 15.29 8.42 -0.08
C ALA A 43 14.14 7.55 0.46
N TYR A 44 13.24 7.10 -0.41
CA TYR A 44 12.18 6.15 -0.06
C TYR A 44 12.74 4.88 0.60
N VAL A 45 13.72 4.23 -0.03
CA VAL A 45 14.29 2.98 0.49
C VAL A 45 15.05 3.20 1.79
N GLU A 46 15.84 4.27 1.89
CA GLU A 46 16.60 4.59 3.09
C GLU A 46 15.68 4.89 4.27
N VAL A 47 14.68 5.77 4.10
CA VAL A 47 13.75 6.12 5.18
C VAL A 47 13.01 4.89 5.68
N LEU A 48 12.48 4.06 4.79
CA LEU A 48 11.69 2.90 5.20
C LEU A 48 12.51 1.78 5.82
N ARG A 49 13.77 1.60 5.41
CA ARG A 49 14.64 0.58 6.01
C ARG A 49 15.27 1.03 7.33
N ASN A 50 15.41 2.35 7.53
CA ASN A 50 15.98 2.93 8.74
C ASN A 50 14.92 3.26 9.82
N THR A 51 13.64 3.22 9.49
CA THR A 51 12.55 3.43 10.46
C THR A 51 12.04 2.10 11.00
N PRO A 52 11.89 1.93 12.33
CA PRO A 52 11.34 0.70 12.90
C PRO A 52 9.95 0.41 12.34
N LEU A 53 9.67 -0.86 11.98
CA LEU A 53 8.37 -1.26 11.43
C LEU A 53 7.21 -0.84 12.35
N LEU A 54 7.37 -0.95 13.67
CA LEU A 54 6.36 -0.53 14.63
C LEU A 54 5.97 0.95 14.49
N VAL A 55 6.95 1.83 14.24
CA VAL A 55 6.70 3.27 14.02
C VAL A 55 5.89 3.47 12.74
N GLN A 56 6.19 2.71 11.69
CA GLN A 56 5.41 2.78 10.44
C GLN A 56 3.97 2.32 10.65
N LEU A 57 3.76 1.21 11.36
CA LEU A 57 2.42 0.71 11.69
C LEU A 57 1.62 1.75 12.48
N PHE A 58 2.25 2.36 13.50
CA PHE A 58 1.65 3.43 14.27
C PHE A 58 1.39 4.68 13.44
N PHE A 59 2.29 5.05 12.53
CA PHE A 59 2.07 6.17 11.63
C PHE A 59 0.82 5.95 10.77
N TRP A 60 0.69 4.81 10.10
CA TRP A 60 -0.49 4.52 9.29
C TRP A 60 -1.78 4.50 10.12
N TYR A 61 -1.74 3.94 11.32
CA TYR A 61 -2.94 3.90 12.16
C TYR A 61 -3.30 5.28 12.76
N PHE A 62 -2.39 5.89 13.52
CA PHE A 62 -2.66 7.12 14.26
C PHE A 62 -2.62 8.37 13.40
N ALA A 63 -1.70 8.47 12.44
CA ALA A 63 -1.54 9.67 11.62
C ALA A 63 -2.44 9.66 10.38
N VAL A 64 -2.81 8.48 9.86
CA VAL A 64 -3.66 8.39 8.66
C VAL A 64 -5.09 7.96 9.03
N PHE A 65 -5.30 6.73 9.49
CA PHE A 65 -6.67 6.23 9.70
C PHE A 65 -7.42 6.97 10.80
N LEU A 66 -6.80 7.22 11.95
CA LEU A 66 -7.49 7.86 13.07
C LEU A 66 -7.92 9.31 12.78
N GLN A 67 -7.23 9.98 11.84
CA GLN A 67 -7.58 11.34 11.41
C GLN A 67 -8.74 11.37 10.39
N LEU A 68 -9.14 10.22 9.85
CA LEU A 68 -10.28 10.15 8.94
C LEU A 68 -11.60 10.42 9.68
N PRO A 69 -12.65 10.88 8.97
CA PRO A 69 -13.96 11.07 9.57
C PRO A 69 -14.53 9.78 10.18
N PRO A 70 -15.27 9.87 11.30
CA PRO A 70 -15.86 8.70 11.95
C PRO A 70 -17.02 8.05 11.19
N GLY A 71 -17.46 8.64 10.06
CA GLY A 71 -18.57 8.10 9.27
C GLY A 71 -19.91 8.25 9.99
N THR A 72 -20.16 9.39 10.63
CA THR A 72 -21.44 9.73 11.26
C THR A 72 -22.22 10.71 10.41
N LEU A 73 -23.50 10.92 10.72
CA LEU A 73 -24.33 11.94 10.05
C LEU A 73 -23.71 13.36 10.08
N GLN A 74 -23.06 13.71 11.20
CA GLN A 74 -22.40 15.01 11.37
C GLN A 74 -21.05 15.07 10.64
N HIS A 75 -20.33 13.93 10.61
CA HIS A 75 -19.02 13.81 9.97
C HIS A 75 -19.04 12.65 8.97
N PRO A 76 -19.55 12.88 7.76
CA PRO A 76 -19.75 11.84 6.76
C PRO A 76 -18.41 11.21 6.33
N PRO A 77 -18.42 9.96 5.86
CA PRO A 77 -17.22 9.26 5.42
C PRO A 77 -16.61 9.94 4.19
N LEU A 78 -15.29 9.81 4.02
CA LEU A 78 -14.63 10.28 2.82
C LEU A 78 -14.91 9.30 1.68
N ARG A 79 -15.57 9.78 0.63
CA ARG A 79 -15.95 8.97 -0.54
C ARG A 79 -15.08 9.36 -1.73
N LEU A 80 -14.29 8.42 -2.24
CA LEU A 80 -13.44 8.58 -3.42
C LEU A 80 -14.03 7.81 -4.61
N LEU A 81 -13.60 8.17 -5.82
CA LEU A 81 -13.99 7.48 -7.07
C LEU A 81 -15.51 7.32 -7.22
N GLY A 82 -16.27 8.40 -7.03
CA GLY A 82 -17.73 8.37 -7.13
C GLY A 82 -18.43 7.56 -6.04
N GLY A 83 -17.73 7.24 -4.94
CA GLY A 83 -18.26 6.42 -3.85
C GLY A 83 -17.88 4.94 -3.93
N ALA A 84 -17.08 4.54 -4.92
CA ALA A 84 -16.56 3.18 -5.01
C ALA A 84 -15.55 2.88 -3.88
N VAL A 85 -14.87 3.90 -3.35
CA VAL A 85 -13.97 3.75 -2.20
C VAL A 85 -14.45 4.64 -1.07
N VAL A 86 -14.58 4.07 0.13
CA VAL A 86 -15.11 4.73 1.31
C VAL A 86 -14.09 4.59 2.43
N LEU A 87 -13.75 5.72 3.05
CA LEU A 87 -12.73 5.83 4.09
C LEU A 87 -13.35 6.43 5.35
N THR A 88 -13.12 5.77 6.46
CA THR A 88 -13.48 6.23 7.81
C THR A 88 -12.34 5.92 8.78
N ASN A 89 -12.42 6.46 9.99
CA ASN A 89 -11.49 6.04 11.04
C ASN A 89 -11.67 4.58 11.49
N GLY A 90 -12.79 3.93 11.12
CA GLY A 90 -13.01 2.51 11.34
C GLY A 90 -12.42 1.63 10.24
N GLY A 91 -11.93 2.22 9.14
CA GLY A 91 -11.25 1.49 8.07
C GLY A 91 -11.62 1.95 6.67
N LEU A 92 -11.49 1.01 5.72
CA LEU A 92 -11.68 1.27 4.30
C LEU A 92 -12.56 0.19 3.67
N ALA A 93 -13.45 0.62 2.77
CA ALA A 93 -14.28 -0.25 1.97
C ALA A 93 -14.19 0.10 0.48
N VAL A 94 -14.28 -0.92 -0.38
CA VAL A 94 -14.20 -0.81 -1.84
C VAL A 94 -15.32 -1.62 -2.49
N GLY A 95 -16.07 -1.00 -3.40
CA GLY A 95 -17.05 -1.66 -4.26
C GLY A 95 -18.33 -2.13 -3.56
N GLY A 96 -18.67 -1.52 -2.41
CA GLY A 96 -19.92 -1.79 -1.68
C GLY A 96 -20.91 -0.64 -1.77
N THR A 97 -22.15 -0.87 -1.35
CA THR A 97 -23.18 0.18 -1.26
C THR A 97 -23.09 0.85 0.10
N VAL A 98 -23.03 2.18 0.12
CA VAL A 98 -23.05 2.94 1.37
C VAL A 98 -24.51 3.10 1.81
N ALA A 99 -24.83 2.54 2.97
CA ALA A 99 -26.11 2.68 3.63
C ALA A 99 -25.95 3.42 4.96
N GLU A 100 -27.01 4.05 5.42
CA GLU A 100 -27.06 4.62 6.77
C GLU A 100 -27.74 3.62 7.70
N ARG A 101 -27.11 3.32 8.83
CA ARG A 101 -27.69 2.48 9.87
C ARG A 101 -27.38 3.05 11.24
N PHE A 102 -28.43 3.33 12.03
CA PHE A 102 -28.31 3.85 13.39
C PHE A 102 -27.43 5.11 13.50
N GLY A 103 -27.57 6.06 12.56
CA GLY A 103 -26.81 7.32 12.55
C GLY A 103 -25.34 7.20 12.12
N ARG A 104 -24.93 6.03 11.63
CA ARG A 104 -23.60 5.76 11.07
C ARG A 104 -23.70 5.30 9.63
N PHE A 105 -22.74 5.70 8.82
CA PHE A 105 -22.56 5.18 7.48
C PHE A 105 -21.87 3.81 7.56
N VAL A 106 -22.55 2.80 7.05
CA VAL A 106 -22.06 1.42 6.96
C VAL A 106 -21.99 1.05 5.49
N VAL A 107 -21.01 0.23 5.13
CA VAL A 107 -20.91 -0.30 3.77
C VAL A 107 -21.48 -1.71 3.78
N ASP A 108 -22.45 -1.95 2.90
CA ASP A 108 -23.03 -3.26 2.67
C ASP A 108 -22.39 -3.88 1.42
N GLY A 109 -21.86 -5.10 1.57
CA GLY A 109 -21.14 -5.80 0.52
C GLY A 109 -19.76 -5.20 0.21
N GLY A 110 -19.20 -5.57 -0.94
CA GLY A 110 -17.86 -5.16 -1.35
C GLY A 110 -16.73 -5.75 -0.51
N PHE A 111 -15.53 -5.20 -0.70
CA PHE A 111 -14.34 -5.52 0.10
C PHE A 111 -14.21 -4.53 1.24
N GLN A 112 -14.06 -5.01 2.47
CA GLN A 112 -14.01 -4.16 3.66
C GLN A 112 -12.84 -4.56 4.55
N MET A 113 -12.18 -3.56 5.11
CA MET A 113 -11.01 -3.72 5.96
C MET A 113 -11.10 -2.78 7.14
N SER A 114 -10.82 -3.29 8.35
CA SER A 114 -10.70 -2.42 9.52
C SER A 114 -9.46 -1.54 9.41
N SER A 115 -9.46 -0.41 10.13
CA SER A 115 -8.33 0.52 10.21
C SER A 115 -7.03 -0.12 10.65
N GLU A 116 -7.09 -1.03 11.64
CA GLU A 116 -5.92 -1.71 12.19
C GLU A 116 -5.32 -2.65 11.15
N PHE A 117 -6.18 -3.39 10.44
CA PHE A 117 -5.74 -4.33 9.44
C PHE A 117 -5.23 -3.61 8.19
N ALA A 118 -5.86 -2.51 7.78
CA ALA A 118 -5.38 -1.67 6.68
C ALA A 118 -4.04 -1.01 6.98
N ALA A 119 -3.86 -0.47 8.18
CA ALA A 119 -2.58 0.07 8.61
C ALA A 119 -1.47 -1.01 8.60
N LEU A 120 -1.79 -2.23 9.06
CA LEU A 120 -0.86 -3.35 9.03
C LEU A 120 -0.49 -3.75 7.60
N VAL A 121 -1.47 -3.90 6.70
CA VAL A 121 -1.24 -4.28 5.30
C VAL A 121 -0.42 -3.22 4.58
N ILE A 122 -0.77 -1.94 4.72
CA ILE A 122 -0.07 -0.85 4.04
C ILE A 122 1.35 -0.70 4.61
N GLY A 123 1.49 -0.64 5.93
CA GLY A 123 2.79 -0.49 6.59
C GLY A 123 3.74 -1.64 6.25
N LEU A 124 3.26 -2.89 6.30
CA LEU A 124 4.05 -4.04 5.90
C LEU A 124 4.38 -4.02 4.41
N ALA A 125 3.42 -3.72 3.53
CA ALA A 125 3.66 -3.69 2.09
C ALA A 125 4.71 -2.64 1.70
N VAL A 126 4.60 -1.44 2.26
CA VAL A 126 5.56 -0.34 2.04
C VAL A 126 6.94 -0.72 2.57
N TYR A 127 7.03 -1.24 3.81
CA TYR A 127 8.28 -1.73 4.37
C TYR A 127 8.93 -2.81 3.50
N THR A 128 8.18 -3.87 3.18
CA THR A 128 8.68 -5.00 2.38
C THR A 128 9.08 -4.58 0.96
N SER A 129 8.36 -3.63 0.35
CA SER A 129 8.70 -3.11 -0.99
C SER A 129 10.10 -2.48 -1.04
N ALA A 130 10.58 -1.87 0.05
CA ALA A 130 11.92 -1.29 0.11
C ALA A 130 13.02 -2.37 0.05
N PHE A 131 12.80 -3.54 0.66
CA PHE A 131 13.70 -4.68 0.54
C PHE A 131 13.64 -5.32 -0.85
N ILE A 132 12.43 -5.47 -1.40
CA ILE A 132 12.25 -5.95 -2.78
C ILE A 132 12.97 -5.03 -3.76
N ALA A 133 12.91 -3.71 -3.58
CA ALA A 133 13.62 -2.75 -4.42
C ALA A 133 15.14 -2.96 -4.43
N GLU A 134 15.75 -3.34 -3.30
CA GLU A 134 17.17 -3.72 -3.27
C GLU A 134 17.45 -5.02 -4.01
N ILE A 135 16.59 -6.03 -3.84
CA ILE A 135 16.73 -7.32 -4.52
C ILE A 135 16.64 -7.13 -6.04
N ILE A 136 15.65 -6.38 -6.52
CA ILE A 136 15.46 -6.09 -7.93
C ILE A 136 16.66 -5.32 -8.49
N ARG A 137 17.09 -4.25 -7.80
CA ARG A 137 18.26 -3.47 -8.24
C ARG A 137 19.52 -4.32 -8.28
N GLY A 138 19.76 -5.12 -7.24
CA GLY A 138 20.89 -6.06 -7.17
C GLY A 138 20.85 -7.10 -8.28
N GLY A 139 19.67 -7.65 -8.56
CA GLY A 139 19.44 -8.62 -9.63
C GLY A 139 19.73 -8.03 -11.02
N ILE A 140 19.26 -6.82 -11.32
CA ILE A 140 19.53 -6.16 -12.61
C ILE A 140 21.02 -5.86 -12.78
N LEU A 141 21.70 -5.40 -11.73
CA LEU A 141 23.13 -5.09 -11.78
C LEU A 141 24.04 -6.33 -11.86
N ALA A 142 23.53 -7.49 -11.46
CA ALA A 142 24.25 -8.76 -11.59
C ALA A 142 24.30 -9.28 -13.03
N VAL A 143 23.46 -8.78 -13.94
CA VAL A 143 23.45 -9.19 -15.35
C VAL A 143 24.67 -8.63 -16.09
N PRO A 144 25.45 -9.45 -16.81
CA PRO A 144 26.62 -8.99 -17.57
C PRO A 144 26.28 -7.87 -18.57
N ARG A 145 27.17 -6.88 -18.70
CA ARG A 145 26.95 -5.71 -19.56
C ARG A 145 26.70 -6.07 -21.03
N GLY A 146 27.43 -7.06 -21.57
CA GLY A 146 27.24 -7.49 -22.95
C GLY A 146 25.83 -8.02 -23.26
N GLN A 147 25.15 -8.64 -22.28
CA GLN A 147 23.75 -9.07 -22.43
C GLN A 147 22.79 -7.87 -22.43
N MET A 148 23.06 -6.87 -21.59
CA MET A 148 22.27 -5.65 -21.51
C MET A 148 22.43 -4.76 -22.75
N GLU A 149 23.63 -4.72 -23.33
CA GLU A 149 23.94 -3.99 -24.57
C GLU A 149 23.28 -4.66 -25.78
N ALA A 150 23.34 -6.00 -25.87
CA ALA A 150 22.63 -6.74 -26.91
C ALA A 150 21.11 -6.48 -26.85
N ALA A 151 20.50 -6.50 -25.66
CA ALA A 151 19.08 -6.22 -25.48
C ALA A 151 18.65 -4.80 -25.89
N ARG A 152 19.56 -3.82 -25.85
CA ARG A 152 19.30 -2.44 -26.30
C ARG A 152 19.47 -2.24 -27.81
N SER A 153 20.01 -3.24 -28.52
CA SER A 153 20.30 -3.18 -29.96
C SER A 153 19.21 -3.80 -30.84
N LEU A 154 18.22 -4.45 -30.22
CA LEU A 154 17.01 -4.98 -30.85
C LEU A 154 15.89 -3.92 -30.86
#